data_AF-A0A2N8MA38-F1
#
_entry.id   AF-A0A2N8MA38-F1
#
_cell.length_a   1.000
_cell.length_b   1.000
_cell.length_c   1.000
_cell.angle_alpha   90.00
_cell.angle_beta   90.00
_cell.angle_gamma   90.00
#
_symmetry.space_group_name_H-M   'P 1'
#
loop_
_entity.id
_entity.type
_entity.pdbx_description
1 polymer ?
#
loop_
_entity_poly.entity_id
_entity_poly.type
_entity_poly.pdbx_seq_one_letter_code
_entity_poly.pdbx_strand_id
1 'polypeptide(L)'
;MEQDHFGIEQITQEDRAYSGSRFSEVREAIFANPYQQIWGSEGEPPLPHHEVTLGNMFRGILPPGKHYFFGQASKRTVDSHADLRWGPDKKGFRRIIHSNGVCLTGLWEITEKTAYSGYFSEGSRGLLVGRYSSGANEVHRGGLRPLALAGKLFPTTDPDHAQPLRTANFITMEDIAGTYTAYINDAELRNAPEITVWRQPFLVIVALVFTLIDKVAGTRQIYPIAELGKPLDEPTRAPEFMRLLVAPNQPRIEGEKLDVRDEVLGQIFDKGNPVPKRKLTFHIEVTDEGKTRFGLGAIRQTFKNWRRIGTLTFDNAVASYNGDFVIHFNHPAWRADRNNPATAHRAALSRP
;
A
#
# COMPACT_ATOMS: atom_id res chain seq x y z
N MET A 1 -9.87 16.18 -15.44
CA MET A 1 -11.09 15.40 -15.10
C MET A 1 -11.93 16.31 -14.24
N GLU A 2 -13.25 16.35 -14.44
CA GLU A 2 -14.14 16.85 -13.38
C GLU A 2 -13.78 16.13 -12.09
N GLN A 3 -13.67 16.86 -10.98
CA GLN A 3 -13.32 16.30 -9.66
C GLN A 3 -14.23 15.12 -9.27
N ASP A 4 -15.40 14.98 -9.91
CA ASP A 4 -16.42 13.98 -9.59
C ASP A 4 -16.36 12.67 -10.41
N HIS A 5 -15.30 12.36 -11.16
CA HIS A 5 -15.23 11.08 -11.87
C HIS A 5 -14.31 10.07 -11.16
N PHE A 6 -14.87 8.96 -10.64
CA PHE A 6 -14.09 7.89 -10.00
C PHE A 6 -13.43 6.92 -10.99
N GLY A 7 -13.74 7.00 -12.28
CA GLY A 7 -13.32 5.99 -13.25
C GLY A 7 -14.07 4.67 -13.08
N ILE A 8 -13.56 3.61 -13.70
CA ILE A 8 -14.19 2.28 -13.62
C ILE A 8 -13.75 1.55 -12.35
N GLU A 9 -14.66 1.55 -11.38
CA GLU A 9 -14.51 0.84 -10.10
C GLU A 9 -14.73 -0.67 -10.20
N GLN A 10 -15.30 -1.14 -11.31
CA GLN A 10 -15.61 -2.55 -11.53
C GLN A 10 -14.40 -3.37 -12.00
N ILE A 11 -14.50 -4.68 -11.83
CA ILE A 11 -13.55 -5.63 -12.41
C ILE A 11 -13.83 -5.75 -13.90
N THR A 12 -12.77 -5.60 -14.69
CA THR A 12 -12.79 -5.63 -16.16
C THR A 12 -12.28 -6.98 -16.69
N GLN A 13 -12.31 -7.17 -18.01
CA GLN A 13 -11.70 -8.34 -18.63
C GLN A 13 -10.16 -8.31 -18.54
N GLU A 14 -9.56 -7.12 -18.60
CA GLU A 14 -8.10 -6.91 -18.42
C GLU A 14 -7.64 -7.44 -17.06
N ASP A 15 -8.42 -7.19 -16.00
CA ASP A 15 -8.14 -7.71 -14.65
C ASP A 15 -8.15 -9.24 -14.58
N ARG A 16 -9.10 -9.86 -15.30
CA ARG A 16 -9.26 -11.32 -15.31
C ARG A 16 -8.17 -11.99 -16.15
N ALA A 17 -7.68 -11.30 -17.17
CA ALA A 17 -6.62 -11.78 -18.05
C ALA A 17 -5.20 -11.54 -17.49
N TYR A 18 -5.07 -10.87 -16.34
CA TYR A 18 -3.78 -10.54 -15.75
C TYR A 18 -2.94 -11.81 -15.48
N SER A 19 -1.72 -11.84 -16.03
CA SER A 19 -0.75 -12.92 -15.91
C SER A 19 0.56 -12.52 -15.21
N GLY A 20 0.71 -11.24 -14.85
CA GLY A 20 1.94 -10.64 -14.34
C GLY A 20 2.22 -9.30 -15.02
N SER A 21 3.21 -8.55 -14.53
CA SER A 21 3.75 -7.36 -15.24
C SER A 21 5.27 -7.38 -15.20
N ARG A 22 5.92 -6.68 -16.14
CA ARG A 22 7.35 -6.41 -16.01
C ARG A 22 7.57 -5.27 -15.00
N PHE A 23 8.65 -5.35 -14.24
CA PHE A 23 9.00 -4.25 -13.32
C PHE A 23 9.22 -2.93 -14.07
N SER A 24 9.92 -2.98 -15.21
CA SER A 24 10.20 -1.82 -16.05
C SER A 24 8.93 -1.11 -16.52
N GLU A 25 7.91 -1.85 -16.97
CA GLU A 25 6.62 -1.29 -17.42
C GLU A 25 5.88 -0.60 -16.26
N VAL A 26 5.84 -1.21 -15.08
CA VAL A 26 5.20 -0.62 -13.90
C VAL A 26 5.96 0.62 -13.44
N ARG A 27 7.30 0.55 -13.40
CA ARG A 27 8.17 1.68 -13.09
C ARG A 27 7.95 2.84 -14.07
N GLU A 28 8.02 2.59 -15.37
CA GLU A 28 7.82 3.63 -16.39
C GLU A 28 6.43 4.27 -16.25
N ALA A 29 5.40 3.46 -16.03
CA ALA A 29 4.05 3.97 -15.83
C ALA A 29 3.95 4.88 -14.59
N ILE A 30 4.50 4.51 -13.44
CA ILE A 30 4.40 5.37 -12.24
C ILE A 30 5.24 6.64 -12.34
N PHE A 31 6.36 6.63 -13.06
CA PHE A 31 7.19 7.81 -13.27
C PHE A 31 6.70 8.71 -14.42
N ALA A 32 5.79 8.22 -15.26
CA ALA A 32 5.10 9.05 -16.23
C ALA A 32 4.12 10.03 -15.55
N ASN A 33 3.96 11.20 -16.15
CA ASN A 33 3.07 12.28 -15.69
C ASN A 33 3.31 12.71 -14.22
N PRO A 34 4.56 13.08 -13.86
CA PRO A 34 4.81 13.63 -12.54
C PRO A 34 4.08 14.97 -12.38
N TYR A 35 3.60 15.28 -11.17
CA TYR A 35 2.91 16.56 -10.91
C TYR A 35 3.85 17.76 -10.96
N GLN A 36 5.13 17.53 -10.68
CA GLN A 36 6.21 18.49 -10.81
C GLN A 36 7.33 17.85 -11.63
N GLN A 37 7.94 18.58 -12.57
CA GLN A 37 9.04 18.01 -13.37
C GLN A 37 10.27 17.77 -12.50
N ILE A 38 10.58 18.73 -11.63
CA ILE A 38 11.62 18.62 -10.62
C ILE A 38 11.02 19.04 -9.27
N TRP A 39 10.86 18.07 -8.38
CA TRP A 39 10.21 18.29 -7.09
C TRP A 39 10.74 19.51 -6.34
N GLY A 40 9.83 20.43 -6.03
CA GLY A 40 10.07 21.62 -5.23
C GLY A 40 10.95 22.70 -5.88
N SER A 41 11.19 22.63 -7.19
CA SER A 41 11.85 23.72 -7.92
C SER A 41 11.00 24.98 -7.97
N GLU A 42 11.63 26.13 -8.20
CA GLU A 42 10.93 27.39 -8.40
C GLU A 42 10.00 27.30 -9.62
N GLY A 43 8.76 27.78 -9.46
CA GLY A 43 7.75 27.78 -10.52
C GLY A 43 6.94 26.49 -10.66
N GLU A 44 7.29 25.41 -9.95
CA GLU A 44 6.51 24.17 -9.94
C GLU A 44 5.16 24.37 -9.21
N PRO A 45 4.06 23.82 -9.73
CA PRO A 45 2.75 23.95 -9.10
C PRO A 45 2.70 23.17 -7.78
N PRO A 46 1.84 23.55 -6.82
CA PRO A 46 1.64 22.75 -5.62
C PRO A 46 1.13 21.34 -5.97
N LEU A 47 1.52 20.35 -5.18
CA LEU A 47 1.04 18.98 -5.36
C LEU A 47 -0.49 18.94 -5.20
N PRO A 48 -1.25 18.34 -6.15
CA PRO A 48 -2.70 18.36 -6.11
C PRO A 48 -3.23 17.67 -4.87
N HIS A 49 -4.31 18.18 -4.29
CA HIS A 49 -4.97 17.57 -3.15
C HIS A 49 -6.30 16.97 -3.59
N HIS A 50 -6.42 15.65 -3.43
CA HIS A 50 -7.63 14.91 -3.78
C HIS A 50 -8.44 14.62 -2.53
N GLU A 51 -9.56 15.34 -2.36
CA GLU A 51 -10.38 15.21 -1.16
C GLU A 51 -11.04 13.83 -1.01
N VAL A 52 -11.04 13.33 0.22
CA VAL A 52 -11.78 12.17 0.73
C VAL A 52 -12.98 12.71 1.52
N THR A 53 -14.19 12.49 1.00
CA THR A 53 -15.44 12.95 1.63
C THR A 53 -16.38 11.79 1.93
N LEU A 54 -17.28 11.97 2.91
CA LEU A 54 -18.39 11.04 3.16
C LEU A 54 -19.26 10.83 1.91
N GLY A 55 -19.49 11.89 1.12
CA GLY A 55 -20.21 11.81 -0.14
C GLY A 55 -19.56 10.84 -1.13
N ASN A 56 -18.22 10.86 -1.23
CA ASN A 56 -17.47 9.92 -2.07
C ASN A 56 -17.68 8.47 -1.64
N MET A 57 -17.71 8.20 -0.33
CA MET A 57 -17.89 6.85 0.22
C MET A 57 -19.31 6.31 0.02
N PHE A 58 -20.33 7.17 0.09
CA PHE A 58 -21.74 6.77 -0.05
C PHE A 58 -22.30 6.94 -1.46
N ARG A 59 -21.48 7.37 -2.42
CA ARG A 59 -21.94 7.61 -3.78
C ARG A 59 -22.55 6.35 -4.41
N GLY A 60 -23.77 6.52 -4.94
CA GLY A 60 -24.51 5.45 -5.61
C GLY A 60 -25.16 4.44 -4.66
N ILE A 61 -25.33 4.76 -3.36
CA ILE A 61 -26.07 3.93 -2.41
C ILE A 61 -27.60 4.15 -2.44
N LEU A 62 -28.07 5.34 -2.82
CA LEU A 62 -29.49 5.70 -2.89
C LEU A 62 -30.07 5.51 -4.29
N PRO A 63 -31.34 5.07 -4.44
CA PRO A 63 -32.02 4.99 -5.74
C PRO A 63 -32.10 6.37 -6.43
N PRO A 64 -31.91 6.47 -7.76
CA PRO A 64 -31.77 5.38 -8.75
C PRO A 64 -30.33 4.88 -8.95
N GLY A 65 -29.40 5.21 -8.05
CA GLY A 65 -27.99 4.82 -8.15
C GLY A 65 -27.80 3.30 -8.14
N LYS A 66 -27.58 2.70 -9.32
CA LYS A 66 -27.36 1.25 -9.47
C LYS A 66 -25.92 0.80 -9.17
N HIS A 67 -25.05 1.70 -8.68
CA HIS A 67 -23.61 1.46 -8.60
C HIS A 67 -23.03 2.04 -7.31
N TYR A 68 -23.08 1.27 -6.22
CA TYR A 68 -22.38 1.63 -4.99
C TYR A 68 -20.86 1.59 -5.21
N PHE A 69 -20.26 2.75 -5.45
CA PHE A 69 -18.87 2.87 -5.93
C PHE A 69 -17.88 2.30 -4.93
N PHE A 70 -18.04 2.59 -3.64
CA PHE A 70 -17.12 2.07 -2.61
C PHE A 70 -17.18 0.55 -2.46
N GLY A 71 -18.36 -0.06 -2.65
CA GLY A 71 -18.50 -1.51 -2.71
C GLY A 71 -17.80 -2.12 -3.94
N GLN A 72 -17.85 -1.45 -5.09
CA GLN A 72 -17.12 -1.87 -6.30
C GLN A 72 -15.61 -1.73 -6.11
N ALA A 73 -15.15 -0.58 -5.62
CA ALA A 73 -13.76 -0.31 -5.25
C ALA A 73 -13.18 -1.38 -4.33
N SER A 74 -13.94 -1.76 -3.31
CA SER A 74 -13.53 -2.76 -2.32
C SER A 74 -13.45 -4.16 -2.94
N LYS A 75 -14.44 -4.58 -3.75
CA LYS A 75 -14.39 -5.84 -4.50
C LYS A 75 -13.20 -5.89 -5.45
N ARG A 76 -13.02 -4.83 -6.23
CA ARG A 76 -11.88 -4.66 -7.14
C ARG A 76 -10.55 -4.82 -6.43
N THR A 77 -10.42 -4.22 -5.24
CA THR A 77 -9.17 -4.24 -4.50
C THR A 77 -8.76 -5.64 -4.06
N VAL A 78 -9.73 -6.50 -3.72
CA VAL A 78 -9.48 -7.90 -3.34
C VAL A 78 -9.33 -8.81 -4.56
N ASP A 79 -10.09 -8.56 -5.62
CA ASP A 79 -10.22 -9.51 -6.73
C ASP A 79 -9.30 -9.23 -7.93
N SER A 80 -8.93 -7.96 -8.17
CA SER A 80 -8.02 -7.61 -9.26
C SER A 80 -6.59 -7.73 -8.78
N HIS A 81 -5.83 -8.53 -9.53
CA HIS A 81 -4.39 -8.72 -9.35
C HIS A 81 -3.55 -7.83 -10.28
N ALA A 82 -4.18 -7.06 -11.18
CA ALA A 82 -3.49 -6.19 -12.11
C ALA A 82 -2.60 -5.18 -11.36
N ASP A 83 -1.38 -4.92 -11.88
CA ASP A 83 -0.46 -3.98 -11.24
C ASP A 83 -0.73 -2.53 -11.66
N LEU A 84 -1.26 -2.34 -12.87
CA LEU A 84 -1.70 -1.06 -13.43
C LEU A 84 -3.14 -1.20 -13.90
N ARG A 85 -3.95 -0.17 -13.65
CA ARG A 85 -5.35 -0.14 -14.06
C ARG A 85 -5.66 1.16 -14.74
N TRP A 86 -5.60 1.12 -16.07
CA TRP A 86 -5.84 2.28 -16.92
C TRP A 86 -7.32 2.51 -17.21
N GLY A 87 -8.13 1.45 -17.19
CA GLY A 87 -9.51 1.51 -17.67
C GLY A 87 -9.62 1.77 -19.18
N PRO A 88 -10.82 1.71 -19.75
CA PRO A 88 -11.05 1.89 -21.19
C PRO A 88 -10.67 3.28 -21.71
N ASP A 89 -10.81 4.32 -20.88
CA ASP A 89 -10.46 5.70 -21.22
C ASP A 89 -8.97 6.02 -21.03
N LYS A 90 -8.19 5.04 -20.54
CA LYS A 90 -6.77 5.14 -20.22
C LYS A 90 -6.42 6.22 -19.20
N LYS A 91 -7.37 6.62 -18.34
CA LYS A 91 -7.17 7.64 -17.29
C LYS A 91 -7.05 7.06 -15.89
N GLY A 92 -7.33 5.78 -15.73
CA GLY A 92 -7.31 5.09 -14.44
C GLY A 92 -8.57 5.33 -13.62
N PHE A 93 -8.42 5.33 -12.30
CA PHE A 93 -9.50 5.44 -11.33
C PHE A 93 -9.09 6.35 -10.17
N ARG A 94 -10.04 7.11 -9.62
CA ARG A 94 -9.75 7.94 -8.44
C ARG A 94 -9.91 7.08 -7.19
N ARG A 95 -8.85 6.97 -6.38
CA ARG A 95 -8.96 6.30 -5.09
C ARG A 95 -9.92 7.05 -4.16
N ILE A 96 -10.84 6.31 -3.54
CA ILE A 96 -11.81 6.86 -2.59
C ILE A 96 -11.16 7.21 -1.25
N ILE A 97 -10.16 6.43 -0.83
CA ILE A 97 -9.31 6.65 0.34
C ILE A 97 -7.85 6.51 -0.08
N HIS A 98 -6.92 7.05 0.70
CA HIS A 98 -5.49 7.05 0.32
C HIS A 98 -5.23 7.73 -1.03
N SER A 99 -5.98 8.79 -1.34
CA SER A 99 -5.95 9.48 -2.63
C SER A 99 -4.68 10.29 -2.88
N ASN A 100 -3.96 10.68 -1.82
CA ASN A 100 -2.73 11.48 -1.92
C ASN A 100 -1.53 10.65 -1.48
N GLY A 101 -0.54 10.45 -2.37
CA GLY A 101 0.65 9.69 -2.03
C GLY A 101 1.85 9.92 -2.95
N VAL A 102 2.93 9.21 -2.65
CA VAL A 102 4.18 9.16 -3.42
C VAL A 102 4.46 7.72 -3.78
N CYS A 103 4.74 7.46 -5.05
CA CYS A 103 5.24 6.16 -5.49
C CYS A 103 6.75 6.08 -5.29
N LEU A 104 7.24 4.92 -4.89
CA LEU A 104 8.64 4.65 -4.62
C LEU A 104 9.09 3.40 -5.37
N THR A 105 10.35 3.35 -5.78
CA THR A 105 10.98 2.12 -6.27
C THR A 105 12.21 1.78 -5.46
N GLY A 106 12.48 0.49 -5.33
CA GLY A 106 13.57 0.03 -4.49
C GLY A 106 13.73 -1.47 -4.46
N LEU A 107 14.31 -1.95 -3.36
CA LEU A 107 14.67 -3.33 -3.15
C LEU A 107 14.13 -3.85 -1.80
N TRP A 108 13.52 -5.03 -1.84
CA TRP A 108 13.21 -5.87 -0.69
C TRP A 108 14.37 -6.82 -0.45
N GLU A 109 14.89 -6.90 0.79
CA GLU A 109 15.97 -7.81 1.14
C GLU A 109 15.74 -8.45 2.52
N ILE A 110 15.77 -9.77 2.60
CA ILE A 110 15.80 -10.52 3.87
C ILE A 110 17.20 -11.04 4.10
N THR A 111 17.78 -10.68 5.24
CA THR A 111 19.18 -10.98 5.57
C THR A 111 19.33 -11.91 6.76
N GLU A 112 18.28 -12.06 7.58
CA GLU A 112 18.33 -12.91 8.77
C GLU A 112 17.71 -14.29 8.51
N LYS A 113 18.26 -15.33 9.13
CA LYS A 113 17.73 -16.69 9.07
C LYS A 113 16.31 -16.81 9.64
N THR A 114 15.30 -17.02 8.81
CA THR A 114 13.90 -17.19 9.27
C THR A 114 13.42 -18.64 9.10
N ALA A 115 12.27 -18.96 9.72
CA ALA A 115 11.54 -20.21 9.46
C ALA A 115 10.40 -20.03 8.44
N TYR A 116 10.31 -18.83 7.85
CA TYR A 116 9.26 -18.44 6.90
C TYR A 116 9.68 -18.76 5.48
N SER A 117 8.70 -19.03 4.61
CA SER A 117 8.93 -19.43 3.22
C SER A 117 8.99 -18.24 2.26
N GLY A 118 9.30 -18.51 0.98
CA GLY A 118 9.24 -17.53 -0.10
C GLY A 118 10.09 -16.30 0.17
N TYR A 119 9.55 -15.10 -0.09
CA TYR A 119 10.32 -13.85 0.06
C TYR A 119 10.49 -13.38 1.51
N PHE A 120 10.09 -14.20 2.49
CA PHE A 120 10.49 -14.06 3.89
C PHE A 120 11.68 -14.95 4.27
N SER A 121 12.18 -15.80 3.37
CA SER A 121 13.35 -16.65 3.62
C SER A 121 14.65 -15.84 3.51
N GLU A 122 15.68 -16.28 4.25
CA GLU A 122 17.02 -15.66 4.22
C GLU A 122 17.60 -15.59 2.81
N GLY A 123 18.19 -14.46 2.45
CA GLY A 123 18.76 -14.22 1.13
C GLY A 123 17.74 -13.84 0.05
N SER A 124 16.44 -13.79 0.37
CA SER A 124 15.42 -13.33 -0.57
C SER A 124 15.63 -11.86 -0.95
N ARG A 125 15.68 -11.58 -2.25
CA ARG A 125 15.85 -10.23 -2.81
C ARG A 125 14.89 -10.02 -3.97
N GLY A 126 14.20 -8.89 -3.98
CA GLY A 126 13.22 -8.58 -5.04
C GLY A 126 13.04 -7.08 -5.26
N LEU A 127 12.84 -6.68 -6.50
CA LEU A 127 12.47 -5.32 -6.83
C LEU A 127 11.11 -4.97 -6.26
N LEU A 128 10.95 -3.73 -5.84
CA LEU A 128 9.80 -3.27 -5.11
C LEU A 128 9.26 -1.99 -5.74
N VAL A 129 7.94 -1.94 -5.86
CA VAL A 129 7.20 -0.69 -6.02
C VAL A 129 6.40 -0.44 -4.74
N GLY A 130 6.61 0.72 -4.14
CA GLY A 130 5.89 1.18 -2.95
C GLY A 130 4.97 2.36 -3.27
N ARG A 131 3.96 2.58 -2.42
CA ARG A 131 3.22 3.84 -2.37
C ARG A 131 2.98 4.24 -0.93
N TYR A 132 3.60 5.35 -0.52
CA TYR A 132 3.39 5.97 0.78
C TYR A 132 2.26 7.00 0.67
N SER A 133 1.28 7.00 1.57
CA SER A 133 0.09 7.83 1.43
C SER A 133 -0.56 8.21 2.75
N SER A 134 -1.40 9.26 2.71
CA SER A 134 -2.37 9.56 3.76
C SER A 134 -3.77 9.13 3.35
N GLY A 135 -4.46 8.41 4.23
CA GLY A 135 -5.78 7.83 3.99
C GLY A 135 -6.95 8.81 3.97
N ALA A 136 -6.76 10.04 4.47
CA ALA A 136 -7.80 11.05 4.63
C ALA A 136 -7.35 12.41 4.04
N ASN A 137 -8.15 13.47 4.28
CA ASN A 137 -7.84 14.82 3.79
C ASN A 137 -6.60 15.43 4.42
N GLU A 138 -6.30 15.11 5.68
CA GLU A 138 -5.13 15.69 6.31
C GLU A 138 -3.86 15.02 5.79
N VAL A 139 -2.97 15.83 5.22
CA VAL A 139 -1.68 15.40 4.65
C VAL A 139 -0.50 16.04 5.38
N HIS A 140 -0.74 17.09 6.15
CA HIS A 140 0.31 17.89 6.78
C HIS A 140 0.68 17.36 8.16
N ARG A 141 1.99 17.44 8.46
CA ARG A 141 2.56 17.19 9.79
C ARG A 141 1.79 17.93 10.89
N GLY A 142 1.61 17.25 12.03
CA GLY A 142 0.89 17.78 13.19
C GLY A 142 -0.63 17.58 13.12
N GLY A 143 -1.15 17.23 11.95
CA GLY A 143 -2.53 16.81 11.79
C GLY A 143 -2.74 15.32 12.08
N LEU A 144 -4.01 14.92 12.12
CA LEU A 144 -4.42 13.54 12.32
C LEU A 144 -4.37 12.77 10.98
N ARG A 145 -3.30 11.99 10.78
CA ARG A 145 -2.99 11.34 9.49
C ARG A 145 -3.07 9.81 9.58
N PRO A 146 -3.90 9.14 8.77
CA PRO A 146 -3.83 7.70 8.56
C PRO A 146 -2.74 7.37 7.54
N LEU A 147 -1.50 7.23 8.04
CA LEU A 147 -0.33 6.93 7.23
C LEU A 147 -0.30 5.44 6.82
N ALA A 148 0.06 5.19 5.57
CA ALA A 148 0.15 3.85 5.01
C ALA A 148 1.27 3.70 3.99
N LEU A 149 1.89 2.52 3.97
CA LEU A 149 2.75 2.05 2.90
C LEU A 149 2.17 0.75 2.32
N ALA A 150 1.76 0.83 1.05
CA ALA A 150 1.48 -0.33 0.24
C ALA A 150 2.72 -0.70 -0.58
N GLY A 151 3.01 -1.99 -0.72
CA GLY A 151 4.15 -2.45 -1.51
C GLY A 151 3.78 -3.62 -2.41
N LYS A 152 4.54 -3.74 -3.50
CA LYS A 152 4.40 -4.73 -4.56
C LYS A 152 5.78 -5.28 -4.92
N LEU A 153 6.02 -6.55 -4.60
CA LEU A 153 7.28 -7.23 -4.82
C LEU A 153 7.25 -7.95 -6.16
N PHE A 154 8.33 -7.76 -6.92
CA PHE A 154 8.64 -8.49 -8.14
C PHE A 154 9.73 -9.51 -7.81
N PRO A 155 9.56 -10.79 -8.17
CA PRO A 155 10.50 -11.84 -7.84
C PRO A 155 11.73 -11.85 -8.75
N THR A 156 12.40 -10.71 -8.85
CA THR A 156 13.60 -10.49 -9.66
C THR A 156 14.44 -9.37 -9.04
N THR A 157 15.74 -9.36 -9.34
CA THR A 157 16.63 -8.21 -9.09
C THR A 157 17.05 -7.49 -10.37
N ASP A 158 16.65 -8.02 -11.53
CA ASP A 158 16.87 -7.43 -12.85
C ASP A 158 15.74 -6.42 -13.17
N PRO A 159 16.04 -5.11 -13.25
CA PRO A 159 15.05 -4.08 -13.54
C PRO A 159 14.45 -4.19 -14.94
N ASP A 160 15.16 -4.84 -15.87
CA ASP A 160 14.77 -4.99 -17.27
C ASP A 160 14.35 -6.43 -17.58
N HIS A 161 13.97 -7.20 -16.54
CA HIS A 161 13.56 -8.60 -16.70
C HIS A 161 12.47 -8.73 -17.76
N ALA A 162 12.79 -9.50 -18.80
CA ALA A 162 12.02 -9.57 -20.03
C ALA A 162 10.65 -10.24 -19.91
N GLN A 163 10.37 -11.02 -18.88
CA GLN A 163 9.09 -11.74 -18.76
C GLN A 163 8.19 -11.07 -17.72
N PRO A 164 6.87 -11.03 -17.94
CA PRO A 164 5.92 -10.61 -16.92
C PRO A 164 6.02 -11.51 -15.69
N LEU A 165 6.03 -10.91 -14.50
CA LEU A 165 6.13 -11.62 -13.23
C LEU A 165 4.84 -11.48 -12.43
N ARG A 166 4.45 -12.56 -11.76
CA ARG A 166 3.43 -12.49 -10.70
C ARG A 166 4.03 -11.79 -9.50
N THR A 167 3.33 -10.76 -9.02
CA THR A 167 3.76 -9.95 -7.89
C THR A 167 3.09 -10.40 -6.59
N ALA A 168 3.72 -10.10 -5.46
CA ALA A 168 3.09 -10.20 -4.13
C ALA A 168 2.91 -8.80 -3.55
N ASN A 169 1.74 -8.52 -2.97
CA ASN A 169 1.45 -7.21 -2.37
C ASN A 169 1.39 -7.31 -0.85
N PHE A 170 1.73 -6.21 -0.18
CA PHE A 170 1.44 -5.99 1.23
C PHE A 170 0.84 -4.60 1.43
N ILE A 171 0.06 -4.47 2.50
CA ILE A 171 -0.51 -3.20 2.94
C ILE A 171 -0.19 -3.05 4.41
N THR A 172 0.44 -1.93 4.77
CA THR A 172 0.76 -1.58 6.15
C THR A 172 0.26 -0.18 6.46
N MET A 173 -0.23 0.01 7.69
CA MET A 173 -0.76 1.28 8.16
C MET A 173 -0.40 1.48 9.63
N GLU A 174 -0.39 2.73 10.07
CA GLU A 174 -0.15 3.05 11.48
C GLU A 174 -1.41 2.87 12.32
N ASP A 175 -2.44 3.66 12.01
CA ASP A 175 -3.80 3.58 12.55
C ASP A 175 -4.77 3.87 11.40
N ILE A 176 -5.82 3.04 11.25
CA ILE A 176 -6.83 3.24 10.20
C ILE A 176 -7.54 4.59 10.34
N ALA A 177 -7.81 5.04 11.56
CA ALA A 177 -8.45 6.33 11.84
C ALA A 177 -7.44 7.48 12.02
N GLY A 178 -6.15 7.18 11.83
CA GLY A 178 -5.05 8.13 11.91
C GLY A 178 -4.51 8.39 13.31
N THR A 179 -3.33 9.02 13.33
CA THR A 179 -2.64 9.45 14.54
C THR A 179 -1.90 10.77 14.31
N TYR A 180 -1.41 11.40 15.38
CA TYR A 180 -0.72 12.69 15.37
C TYR A 180 0.81 12.54 15.19
N THR A 181 1.23 11.53 14.44
CA THR A 181 2.64 11.23 14.23
C THR A 181 3.29 12.38 13.45
N ALA A 182 4.29 13.00 14.06
CA ALA A 182 4.91 14.21 13.54
C ALA A 182 5.79 13.90 12.32
N TYR A 183 6.61 12.85 12.41
CA TYR A 183 7.53 12.47 11.34
C TYR A 183 7.23 11.08 10.82
N ILE A 184 7.40 10.84 9.52
CA ILE A 184 7.31 9.47 9.01
C ILE A 184 8.33 8.54 9.68
N ASN A 185 9.44 9.12 10.20
CA ASN A 185 10.45 8.41 10.97
C ASN A 185 9.89 7.73 12.24
N ASP A 186 8.83 8.29 12.81
CA ASP A 186 8.19 7.81 14.03
C ASP A 186 7.00 6.86 13.74
N ALA A 187 6.59 6.75 12.48
CA ALA A 187 5.42 5.96 12.10
C ALA A 187 5.72 4.46 12.19
N GLU A 188 4.89 3.73 12.94
CA GLU A 188 4.92 2.27 12.98
C GLU A 188 3.89 1.67 12.02
N LEU A 189 4.29 1.34 10.80
CA LEU A 189 3.39 0.81 9.79
C LEU A 189 3.24 -0.71 9.93
N ARG A 190 2.02 -1.20 10.20
CA ARG A 190 1.75 -2.62 10.50
C ARG A 190 0.72 -3.19 9.55
N ASN A 191 0.81 -4.48 9.24
CA ASN A 191 -0.25 -5.19 8.49
C ASN A 191 -1.51 -5.44 9.35
N ALA A 192 -1.40 -5.28 10.67
CA ALA A 192 -2.49 -5.25 11.64
C ALA A 192 -2.46 -3.90 12.39
N PRO A 193 -2.91 -2.80 11.77
CA PRO A 193 -2.92 -1.48 12.39
C PRO A 193 -3.87 -1.40 13.59
N GLU A 194 -3.68 -0.36 14.41
CA GLU A 194 -4.71 0.04 15.37
C GLU A 194 -5.91 0.66 14.64
N ILE A 195 -7.05 0.69 15.33
CA ILE A 195 -8.26 1.36 14.85
C ILE A 195 -8.80 2.21 16.00
N THR A 196 -8.55 3.52 15.95
CA THR A 196 -9.09 4.46 16.95
C THR A 196 -10.35 5.16 16.42
N VAL A 197 -11.48 4.46 16.47
CA VAL A 197 -12.75 4.83 15.80
C VAL A 197 -13.19 6.28 16.03
N TRP A 198 -13.07 6.81 17.25
CA TRP A 198 -13.56 8.14 17.60
C TRP A 198 -12.81 9.30 16.93
N ARG A 199 -11.61 9.06 16.37
CA ARG A 199 -10.80 10.10 15.73
C ARG A 199 -11.31 10.48 14.35
N GLN A 200 -11.69 9.49 13.54
CA GLN A 200 -12.27 9.67 12.20
C GLN A 200 -13.40 8.64 11.99
N PRO A 201 -14.61 8.89 12.54
CA PRO A 201 -15.67 7.90 12.60
C PRO A 201 -16.19 7.45 11.23
N PHE A 202 -16.03 8.27 10.19
CA PHE A 202 -16.40 7.85 8.83
C PHE A 202 -15.54 6.70 8.30
N LEU A 203 -14.31 6.54 8.77
CA LEU A 203 -13.45 5.41 8.39
C LEU A 203 -13.91 4.08 9.00
N VAL A 204 -14.87 4.08 9.93
CA VAL A 204 -15.57 2.85 10.35
C VAL A 204 -16.39 2.26 9.20
N ILE A 205 -16.91 3.09 8.29
CA ILE A 205 -17.65 2.61 7.11
C ILE A 205 -16.71 1.78 6.22
N VAL A 206 -15.43 2.15 6.13
CA VAL A 206 -14.40 1.33 5.47
C VAL A 206 -14.36 -0.04 6.13
N ALA A 207 -14.25 -0.10 7.45
CA ALA A 207 -14.20 -1.38 8.17
C ALA A 207 -15.47 -2.22 7.95
N LEU A 208 -16.66 -1.62 8.02
CA LEU A 208 -17.95 -2.32 7.80
C LEU A 208 -18.08 -2.88 6.38
N VAL A 209 -17.78 -2.07 5.36
CA VAL A 209 -17.88 -2.54 3.96
C VAL A 209 -16.81 -3.58 3.65
N PHE A 210 -15.60 -3.43 4.19
CA PHE A 210 -14.59 -4.47 4.09
C PHE A 210 -15.03 -5.74 4.80
N THR A 211 -15.68 -5.71 5.98
CA THR A 211 -16.19 -6.94 6.62
C THR A 211 -17.23 -7.69 5.78
N LEU A 212 -17.99 -6.99 4.93
CA LEU A 212 -18.93 -7.59 3.99
C LEU A 212 -18.24 -8.24 2.78
N ILE A 213 -16.97 -7.89 2.52
CA ILE A 213 -16.21 -8.28 1.33
C ILE A 213 -15.06 -9.24 1.68
N ASP A 214 -14.51 -9.12 2.89
CA ASP A 214 -13.38 -9.86 3.45
C ASP A 214 -13.52 -10.01 4.98
N LYS A 215 -13.23 -11.21 5.52
CA LYS A 215 -13.68 -11.61 6.87
C LYS A 215 -13.09 -10.77 8.03
N VAL A 216 -11.88 -10.24 7.88
CA VAL A 216 -11.22 -9.42 8.91
C VAL A 216 -10.80 -8.08 8.31
N ALA A 217 -11.55 -7.03 8.61
CA ALA A 217 -11.31 -5.72 8.01
C ALA A 217 -10.05 -4.99 8.52
N GLY A 218 -9.60 -5.30 9.74
CA GLY A 218 -8.49 -4.62 10.42
C GLY A 218 -7.10 -5.28 10.30
N THR A 219 -6.98 -6.38 9.55
CA THR A 219 -5.69 -7.05 9.35
C THR A 219 -5.57 -7.53 7.92
N ARG A 220 -4.40 -7.34 7.32
CA ARG A 220 -4.05 -7.83 5.98
C ARG A 220 -2.99 -8.90 6.11
N GLN A 221 -3.34 -10.13 5.71
CA GLN A 221 -2.38 -11.22 5.73
C GLN A 221 -1.26 -10.96 4.72
N ILE A 222 -0.09 -11.49 5.01
CA ILE A 222 1.13 -11.30 4.20
C ILE A 222 1.60 -12.62 3.57
N TYR A 223 0.74 -13.64 3.54
CA TYR A 223 1.03 -14.92 2.89
C TYR A 223 1.44 -14.80 1.42
N PRO A 224 0.98 -13.82 0.60
CA PRO A 224 1.43 -13.76 -0.78
C PRO A 224 2.95 -13.60 -0.91
N ILE A 225 3.59 -12.92 0.04
CA ILE A 225 5.06 -12.79 0.08
C ILE A 225 5.71 -14.13 0.43
N ALA A 226 5.12 -14.87 1.38
CA ALA A 226 5.59 -16.21 1.76
C ALA A 226 5.41 -17.24 0.64
N GLU A 227 4.51 -16.98 -0.32
CA GLU A 227 4.26 -17.80 -1.50
C GLU A 227 5.00 -17.33 -2.75
N LEU A 228 5.60 -16.14 -2.71
CA LEU A 228 6.30 -15.59 -3.86
C LEU A 228 7.58 -16.40 -4.11
N GLY A 229 7.77 -16.87 -5.34
CA GLY A 229 9.00 -17.55 -5.79
C GLY A 229 9.36 -18.85 -5.08
N LYS A 230 8.53 -19.36 -4.15
CA LYS A 230 8.77 -20.66 -3.52
C LYS A 230 8.44 -21.81 -4.47
N PRO A 231 9.09 -22.98 -4.34
CA PRO A 231 8.67 -24.22 -4.98
C PRO A 231 7.22 -24.61 -4.64
N LEU A 232 6.55 -25.31 -5.56
CA LEU A 232 5.14 -25.71 -5.38
C LEU A 232 4.94 -26.74 -4.25
N ASP A 233 5.95 -27.55 -3.97
CA ASP A 233 5.97 -28.58 -2.93
C ASP A 233 6.39 -28.05 -1.56
N GLU A 234 6.94 -26.84 -1.47
CA GLU A 234 7.28 -26.21 -0.20
C GLU A 234 6.00 -25.69 0.51
N PRO A 235 5.72 -26.11 1.77
CA PRO A 235 4.59 -25.58 2.52
C PRO A 235 4.71 -24.08 2.78
N THR A 236 3.61 -23.33 2.66
CA THR A 236 3.59 -21.90 2.99
C THR A 236 3.82 -21.71 4.50
N ARG A 237 4.74 -20.81 4.86
CA ARG A 237 4.95 -20.34 6.23
C ARG A 237 5.07 -18.82 6.24
N ALA A 238 3.94 -18.16 6.46
CA ALA A 238 3.88 -16.70 6.55
C ALA A 238 3.97 -16.23 8.01
N PRO A 239 4.68 -15.12 8.30
CA PRO A 239 4.52 -14.44 9.58
C PRO A 239 3.08 -13.95 9.73
N GLU A 240 2.56 -13.95 10.96
CA GLU A 240 1.25 -13.38 11.24
C GLU A 240 1.25 -11.85 11.13
N PHE A 241 2.28 -11.23 11.71
CA PHE A 241 2.43 -9.79 11.76
C PHE A 241 3.76 -9.34 11.18
N MET A 242 3.71 -8.23 10.46
CA MET A 242 4.85 -7.50 9.94
C MET A 242 4.68 -6.03 10.28
N ARG A 243 5.76 -5.39 10.71
CA ARG A 243 5.86 -3.94 10.82
C ARG A 243 7.05 -3.41 10.04
N LEU A 244 6.87 -2.19 9.54
CA LEU A 244 7.87 -1.43 8.82
C LEU A 244 8.18 -0.17 9.63
N LEU A 245 9.45 0.02 9.94
CA LEU A 245 9.96 1.17 10.70
C LEU A 245 11.01 1.86 9.85
N VAL A 246 10.95 3.19 9.72
CA VAL A 246 12.04 3.92 9.09
C VAL A 246 13.34 3.65 9.84
N ALA A 247 14.44 3.41 9.12
CA ALA A 247 15.73 3.12 9.74
C ALA A 247 16.17 4.29 10.65
N PRO A 248 16.70 4.02 11.85
CA PRO A 248 16.94 5.06 12.87
C PRO A 248 18.01 6.08 12.49
N ASN A 249 18.87 5.77 11.52
CA ASN A 249 19.89 6.67 11.00
C ASN A 249 19.37 7.62 9.90
N GLN A 250 18.09 7.53 9.55
CA GLN A 250 17.48 8.42 8.58
C GLN A 250 17.32 9.83 9.14
N PRO A 251 17.60 10.88 8.34
CA PRO A 251 17.35 12.23 8.77
C PRO A 251 15.85 12.44 9.02
N ARG A 252 15.54 13.36 9.92
CA ARG A 252 14.21 13.96 9.98
C ARG A 252 14.18 15.10 8.97
N ILE A 253 13.14 15.14 8.15
CA ILE A 253 12.98 16.22 7.18
C ILE A 253 12.38 17.42 7.91
N GLU A 254 13.15 18.51 7.93
CA GLU A 254 12.75 19.76 8.56
C GLU A 254 11.65 20.46 7.78
N GLY A 255 10.77 21.18 8.49
CA GLY A 255 9.66 21.93 7.91
C GLY A 255 8.43 21.93 8.81
N GLU A 256 7.79 23.08 8.91
CA GLU A 256 6.48 23.21 9.57
C GLU A 256 5.37 22.76 8.63
N LYS A 257 4.37 22.05 9.17
CA LYS A 257 3.19 21.58 8.42
C LYS A 257 3.54 20.91 7.09
N LEU A 258 4.64 20.18 7.04
CA LEU A 258 5.12 19.54 5.82
C LEU A 258 4.07 18.53 5.30
N ASP A 259 3.74 18.60 4.01
CA ASP A 259 2.94 17.56 3.35
C ASP A 259 3.71 16.24 3.44
N VAL A 260 3.03 15.15 3.78
CA VAL A 260 3.63 13.81 3.85
C VAL A 260 4.39 13.43 2.57
N ARG A 261 3.94 13.93 1.41
CA ARG A 261 4.60 13.68 0.13
C ARG A 261 5.94 14.41 0.02
N ASP A 262 5.99 15.67 0.47
CA ASP A 262 7.24 16.42 0.56
C ASP A 262 8.20 15.79 1.58
N GLU A 263 7.66 15.29 2.69
CA GLU A 263 8.44 14.58 3.70
C GLU A 263 9.08 13.30 3.14
N VAL A 264 8.31 12.50 2.39
CA VAL A 264 8.82 11.28 1.75
C VAL A 264 9.83 11.60 0.65
N LEU A 265 9.57 12.59 -0.21
CA LEU A 265 10.50 12.99 -1.26
C LEU A 265 11.80 13.55 -0.68
N GLY A 266 11.73 14.32 0.41
CA GLY A 266 12.91 14.86 1.11
C GLY A 266 13.84 13.79 1.70
N GLN A 267 13.33 12.59 2.01
CA GLN A 267 14.16 11.47 2.43
C GLN A 267 15.11 10.96 1.33
N ILE A 268 14.79 11.22 0.06
CA ILE A 268 15.55 10.72 -1.10
C ILE A 268 16.26 11.87 -1.83
N PHE A 269 15.58 13.00 -2.02
CA PHE A 269 16.04 14.12 -2.83
C PHE A 269 16.31 15.37 -1.99
N ASP A 270 17.21 16.21 -2.48
CA ASP A 270 17.24 17.61 -2.05
C ASP A 270 16.23 18.40 -2.88
N LYS A 271 15.52 19.33 -2.25
CA LYS A 271 14.50 20.15 -2.93
C LYS A 271 15.11 20.89 -4.12
N GLY A 272 14.46 20.83 -5.28
CA GLY A 272 14.96 21.41 -6.53
C GLY A 272 16.08 20.61 -7.22
N ASN A 273 16.42 19.42 -6.71
CA ASN A 273 17.42 18.54 -7.31
C ASN A 273 16.80 17.19 -7.71
N PRO A 274 16.76 16.85 -9.01
CA PRO A 274 16.14 15.60 -9.47
C PRO A 274 17.01 14.37 -9.21
N VAL A 275 18.26 14.53 -8.77
CA VAL A 275 19.18 13.41 -8.53
C VAL A 275 19.01 12.92 -7.09
N PRO A 276 18.67 11.63 -6.86
CA PRO A 276 18.63 11.06 -5.52
C PRO A 276 19.95 11.29 -4.78
N LYS A 277 19.87 11.77 -3.54
CA LYS A 277 21.02 12.02 -2.66
C LYS A 277 21.12 11.00 -1.52
N ARG A 278 20.00 10.35 -1.22
CA ARG A 278 19.79 9.45 -0.09
C ARG A 278 18.87 8.32 -0.52
N LYS A 279 18.69 7.34 0.37
CA LYS A 279 17.74 6.24 0.19
C LYS A 279 16.75 6.25 1.34
N LEU A 280 15.46 6.02 1.06
CA LEU A 280 14.46 5.80 2.08
C LEU A 280 14.47 4.33 2.53
N THR A 281 15.06 4.04 3.69
CA THR A 281 15.17 2.68 4.23
C THR A 281 14.17 2.42 5.34
N PHE A 282 13.48 1.28 5.28
CA PHE A 282 12.68 0.72 6.37
C PHE A 282 13.27 -0.61 6.83
N HIS A 283 13.25 -0.86 8.14
CA HIS A 283 13.42 -2.20 8.69
C HIS A 283 12.15 -3.02 8.48
N ILE A 284 12.32 -4.28 8.09
CA ILE A 284 11.25 -5.28 8.10
C ILE A 284 11.37 -6.06 9.39
N GLU A 285 10.34 -5.99 10.23
CA GLU A 285 10.26 -6.77 11.45
C GLU A 285 8.99 -7.62 11.47
N VAL A 286 9.08 -8.82 12.04
CA VAL A 286 7.99 -9.79 12.05
C VAL A 286 7.80 -10.41 13.44
N THR A 287 6.58 -10.89 13.70
CA THR A 287 6.24 -11.72 14.85
C THR A 287 5.00 -12.56 14.56
N ASP A 288 4.86 -13.69 15.24
CA ASP A 288 3.63 -14.48 15.30
C ASP A 288 2.87 -14.25 16.61
N GLU A 289 3.38 -13.39 17.50
CA GLU A 289 2.80 -13.13 18.82
C GLU A 289 2.08 -11.79 18.86
N GLY A 290 0.77 -11.82 18.61
CA GLY A 290 -0.13 -10.68 18.73
C GLY A 290 -1.40 -10.99 19.51
N LYS A 291 -1.99 -9.96 20.11
CA LYS A 291 -3.32 -10.02 20.73
C LYS A 291 -4.13 -8.81 20.35
N THR A 292 -5.31 -9.05 19.81
CA THR A 292 -6.31 -8.01 19.57
C THR A 292 -7.16 -7.80 20.81
N ARG A 293 -7.34 -6.54 21.21
CA ARG A 293 -8.24 -6.13 22.28
C ARG A 293 -9.28 -5.18 21.73
N PHE A 294 -10.55 -5.51 21.98
CA PHE A 294 -11.69 -4.66 21.67
C PHE A 294 -11.99 -3.80 22.90
N GLY A 295 -11.94 -2.48 22.73
CA GLY A 295 -12.36 -1.50 23.73
C GLY A 295 -13.53 -0.67 23.22
N LEU A 296 -14.04 0.25 24.06
CA LEU A 296 -15.08 1.20 23.68
C LEU A 296 -14.62 2.11 22.52
N GLY A 297 -14.96 1.71 21.29
CA GLY A 297 -14.61 2.40 20.05
C GLY A 297 -13.11 2.42 19.74
N ALA A 298 -12.38 1.35 20.10
CA ALA A 298 -11.05 1.13 19.57
C ALA A 298 -10.74 -0.36 19.42
N ILE A 299 -9.99 -0.72 18.38
CA ILE A 299 -9.34 -2.02 18.25
C ILE A 299 -7.86 -1.78 18.44
N ARG A 300 -7.31 -2.30 19.54
CA ARG A 300 -5.88 -2.20 19.85
C ARG A 300 -5.19 -3.53 19.63
N GLN A 301 -3.97 -3.47 19.15
CA GLN A 301 -3.12 -4.62 18.99
C GLN A 301 -1.95 -4.52 19.96
N THR A 302 -1.62 -5.63 20.61
CA THR A 302 -0.39 -5.75 21.41
C THR A 302 0.45 -6.87 20.82
N PHE A 303 1.72 -6.57 20.58
CA PHE A 303 2.66 -7.48 19.93
C PHE A 303 3.84 -7.76 20.85
N LYS A 304 4.46 -8.91 20.70
CA LYS A 304 5.67 -9.30 21.44
C LYS A 304 6.72 -9.87 20.50
N ASN A 305 7.96 -9.89 20.96
CA ASN A 305 9.07 -10.60 20.32
C ASN A 305 9.27 -10.23 18.84
N TRP A 306 9.17 -8.94 18.52
CA TRP A 306 9.51 -8.45 17.20
C TRP A 306 10.95 -8.81 16.86
N ARG A 307 11.12 -9.43 15.69
CA ARG A 307 12.44 -9.74 15.14
C ARG A 307 12.63 -8.99 13.84
N ARG A 308 13.69 -8.20 13.74
CA ARG A 308 14.16 -7.70 12.46
C ARG A 308 14.60 -8.88 11.61
N ILE A 309 14.19 -8.89 10.34
CA ILE A 309 14.57 -9.93 9.38
C ILE A 309 15.21 -9.38 8.11
N GLY A 310 15.04 -8.09 7.84
CA GLY A 310 15.47 -7.51 6.57
C GLY A 310 15.21 -6.01 6.47
N THR A 311 15.23 -5.51 5.24
CA THR A 311 15.02 -4.10 4.91
C THR A 311 14.25 -3.92 3.60
N LEU A 312 13.52 -2.82 3.52
CA LEU A 312 13.05 -2.23 2.28
C LEU A 312 13.88 -0.97 2.02
N THR A 313 14.51 -0.87 0.86
CA THR A 313 15.36 0.28 0.53
C THR A 313 14.86 0.93 -0.74
N PHE A 314 14.28 2.13 -0.63
CA PHE A 314 13.84 2.92 -1.78
C PHE A 314 14.92 3.89 -2.21
N ASP A 315 15.24 3.92 -3.50
CA ASP A 315 16.28 4.78 -4.07
C ASP A 315 15.74 5.82 -5.06
N ASN A 316 14.45 5.76 -5.37
CA ASN A 316 13.79 6.72 -6.23
C ASN A 316 12.31 6.85 -5.83
N ALA A 317 11.72 8.00 -6.10
CA ALA A 317 10.33 8.29 -5.78
C ALA A 317 9.75 9.40 -6.68
N VAL A 318 8.43 9.40 -6.80
CA VAL A 318 7.68 10.36 -7.62
C VAL A 318 6.27 10.58 -7.08
N ALA A 319 5.83 11.83 -7.01
CA ALA A 319 4.42 12.19 -6.89
C ALA A 319 3.87 12.40 -8.30
N SER A 320 3.04 11.48 -8.77
CA SER A 320 2.56 11.47 -10.16
C SER A 320 1.07 11.15 -10.23
N TYR A 321 0.47 11.57 -11.35
CA TYR A 321 -0.90 11.20 -11.68
C TYR A 321 -1.08 9.68 -11.71
N ASN A 322 -0.17 8.95 -12.34
CA ASN A 322 -0.31 7.49 -12.44
C ASN A 322 -0.14 6.80 -11.08
N GLY A 323 0.64 7.37 -10.15
CA GLY A 323 0.72 6.90 -8.77
C GLY A 323 -0.59 7.04 -7.99
N ASP A 324 -1.35 8.09 -8.26
CA ASP A 324 -2.63 8.34 -7.60
C ASP A 324 -3.80 7.61 -8.29
N PHE A 325 -3.75 7.43 -9.61
CA PHE A 325 -4.90 6.98 -10.40
C PHE A 325 -4.75 5.62 -11.09
N VAL A 326 -3.54 5.09 -11.29
CA VAL A 326 -3.33 3.93 -12.17
C VAL A 326 -2.75 2.73 -11.44
N ILE A 327 -1.69 2.92 -10.64
CA ILE A 327 -1.07 1.79 -9.92
C ILE A 327 -2.11 1.09 -9.04
N HIS A 328 -2.07 -0.23 -8.95
CA HIS A 328 -3.00 -1.00 -8.15
C HIS A 328 -2.27 -1.97 -7.22
N PHE A 329 -2.77 -2.06 -5.99
CA PHE A 329 -2.24 -2.97 -4.96
C PHE A 329 -3.37 -3.92 -4.58
N ASN A 330 -3.19 -5.20 -4.89
CA ASN A 330 -4.17 -6.22 -4.53
C ASN A 330 -4.15 -6.44 -3.01
N HIS A 331 -5.32 -6.49 -2.39
CA HIS A 331 -5.48 -6.94 -1.02
C HIS A 331 -5.66 -8.46 -1.03
N PRO A 332 -4.80 -9.23 -0.33
CA PRO A 332 -4.95 -10.67 -0.30
C PRO A 332 -6.27 -11.06 0.35
N ALA A 333 -7.00 -11.98 -0.28
CA ALA A 333 -8.19 -12.57 0.30
C ALA A 333 -7.84 -13.26 1.63
N TRP A 334 -8.69 -13.07 2.64
CA TRP A 334 -8.48 -13.68 3.95
C TRP A 334 -8.53 -15.21 3.89
N ARG A 335 -7.55 -15.86 4.53
CA ARG A 335 -7.54 -17.30 4.80
C ARG A 335 -7.75 -17.55 6.29
N ALA A 336 -8.59 -18.53 6.65
CA ALA A 336 -8.75 -18.90 8.06
C ALA A 336 -7.45 -19.45 8.66
N ASP A 337 -6.67 -20.16 7.84
CA ASP A 337 -5.28 -20.49 8.07
C ASP A 337 -4.43 -19.83 6.98
N ARG A 338 -3.61 -18.83 7.37
CA ARG A 338 -2.75 -18.07 6.44
C ARG A 338 -1.83 -18.96 5.60
N ASN A 339 -1.49 -20.14 6.10
CA ASN A 339 -0.58 -21.09 5.45
C ASN A 339 -1.31 -22.10 4.56
N ASN A 340 -2.64 -22.17 4.62
CA ASN A 340 -3.44 -23.13 3.86
C ASN A 340 -4.37 -22.43 2.84
N PRO A 341 -4.05 -22.46 1.53
CA PRO A 341 -4.87 -21.83 0.49
C PRO A 341 -6.30 -22.38 0.40
N ALA A 342 -6.56 -23.61 0.85
CA ALA A 342 -7.90 -24.20 0.85
C ALA A 342 -8.85 -23.51 1.85
N THR A 343 -8.32 -22.71 2.78
CA THR A 343 -9.10 -21.98 3.78
C THR A 343 -9.43 -20.54 3.37
N ALA A 344 -9.16 -20.18 2.11
CA ALA A 344 -9.50 -18.87 1.56
C ALA A 344 -11.02 -18.64 1.63
N HIS A 345 -11.43 -17.52 2.23
CA HIS A 345 -12.83 -17.12 2.34
C HIS A 345 -13.45 -16.77 0.97
N ARG A 346 -12.61 -16.38 0.01
CA ARG A 346 -12.99 -16.04 -1.35
C ARG A 346 -12.00 -16.68 -2.32
N ALA A 347 -12.52 -17.34 -3.34
CA ALA A 347 -11.68 -17.87 -4.42
C ALA A 347 -11.13 -16.71 -5.27
N ALA A 348 -9.84 -16.75 -5.60
CA ALA A 348 -9.25 -15.80 -6.55
C ALA A 348 -9.95 -15.91 -7.91
N LEU A 349 -10.22 -14.76 -8.55
CA LEU A 349 -10.88 -14.73 -9.87
C LEU A 349 -10.02 -15.32 -10.99
N SER A 350 -8.70 -15.36 -10.79
CA SER A 350 -7.78 -16.11 -11.63
C SER A 350 -7.40 -17.40 -10.88
N ARG A 351 -7.98 -18.52 -11.30
CA ARG A 351 -7.33 -19.82 -11.08
C ARG A 351 -6.24 -19.98 -12.15
N PRO A 352 -5.06 -20.52 -11.81
CA PRO A 352 -4.08 -20.92 -12.81
C PRO A 352 -4.68 -21.91 -13.81
#